data_AF-A0A931PLP1-F1
#
_entry.id   AF-A0A931PLP1-F1
#
_cell.length_a   1.000
_cell.length_b   1.000
_cell.length_c   1.000
_cell.angle_alpha   90.00
_cell.angle_beta   90.00
_cell.angle_gamma   90.00
#
_symmetry.space_group_name_H-M   'P 1'
#
loop_
_entity.id
_entity.type
_entity.pdbx_description
1 polymer ?
#
loop_
_entity_poly.entity_id
_entity_poly.type
_entity_poly.pdbx_seq_one_letter_code
_entity_poly.pdbx_strand_id
1 'polypeptide(L)'
;MVWLGASRGYLTDWVTQRWVQLTGRRVGLAQAPWLAGPIGRPHGIGKDFFVELAREEDLDLAHGGERGLVRDFGALAASDFDPARIDPEVVDFYTRTSAYELDSWAEWCGAFRPFGWLLARLFSRRLQQLNVPLSGLDTSRGVTSEVLHLVNRRTGLVRHTAWVRRLLGTGHVLYAGSYALAELPGRRGMCVKVVFPLPNGNAIVLMRPVAHDDGSLTVVSAGRRFGDAGFYFTVAVPGRGGEVWARYVRALKERIHVYPDRAGGVRADHVLTLWGATFLRLHYRLRR
;
A
#
# COMPACT_ATOMS: atom_id res chain seq x y z
N MET A 1 -15.53 -0.40 -20.47
CA MET A 1 -14.04 -0.47 -20.59
C MET A 1 -13.71 -1.50 -21.65
N VAL A 2 -12.75 -1.21 -22.54
CA VAL A 2 -12.35 -2.11 -23.64
C VAL A 2 -11.42 -3.19 -23.10
N TRP A 3 -11.76 -4.47 -23.33
CA TRP A 3 -10.93 -5.63 -22.98
C TRP A 3 -10.00 -5.97 -24.13
N LEU A 4 -8.70 -6.11 -23.87
CA LEU A 4 -7.67 -6.39 -24.90
C LEU A 4 -7.14 -7.82 -24.88
N GLY A 5 -7.80 -8.72 -24.12
CA GLY A 5 -7.44 -10.13 -24.04
C GLY A 5 -6.69 -10.50 -22.76
N ALA A 6 -6.57 -11.81 -22.53
CA ALA A 6 -6.05 -12.39 -21.28
C ALA A 6 -4.59 -12.02 -20.96
N SER A 7 -3.78 -11.61 -21.94
CA SER A 7 -2.39 -11.19 -21.69
C SER A 7 -2.25 -9.70 -21.39
N ARG A 8 -3.15 -8.86 -21.91
CA ARG A 8 -3.03 -7.39 -21.86
C ARG A 8 -3.93 -6.76 -20.80
N GLY A 9 -5.05 -7.41 -20.48
CA GLY A 9 -6.06 -6.87 -19.57
C GLY A 9 -6.93 -5.81 -20.24
N TYR A 10 -7.44 -4.86 -19.46
CA TYR A 10 -8.21 -3.73 -19.99
C TYR A 10 -7.29 -2.70 -20.68
N LEU A 11 -7.84 -1.96 -21.65
CA LEU A 11 -7.11 -0.94 -22.42
C LEU A 11 -6.39 0.08 -21.53
N THR A 12 -7.07 0.53 -20.48
CA THR A 12 -6.46 1.44 -19.50
C THR A 12 -5.20 0.83 -18.88
N ASP A 13 -5.26 -0.43 -18.46
CA ASP A 13 -4.15 -1.15 -17.81
C ASP A 13 -3.00 -1.34 -18.76
N TRP A 14 -3.31 -1.70 -20.00
CA TRP A 14 -2.34 -1.79 -21.06
C TRP A 14 -1.64 -0.43 -21.33
N VAL A 15 -2.37 0.69 -21.35
CA VAL A 15 -1.77 2.04 -21.51
C VAL A 15 -0.80 2.35 -20.37
N THR A 16 -1.17 2.08 -19.12
CA THR A 16 -0.26 2.25 -17.98
C THR A 16 0.97 1.35 -18.13
N GLN A 17 0.78 0.08 -18.51
CA GLN A 17 1.88 -0.86 -18.73
C GLN A 17 2.85 -0.34 -19.80
N ARG A 18 2.33 0.14 -20.95
CA ARG A 18 3.16 0.74 -22.00
C ARG A 18 3.90 1.98 -21.51
N TRP A 19 3.23 2.87 -20.78
CA TRP A 19 3.88 4.07 -20.22
C TRP A 19 5.02 3.71 -19.24
N VAL A 20 4.83 2.70 -18.38
CA VAL A 20 5.90 2.19 -17.49
C VAL A 20 7.05 1.60 -18.29
N GLN A 21 6.77 0.81 -19.33
CA GLN A 21 7.80 0.21 -20.18
C GLN A 21 8.58 1.24 -20.99
N LEU A 22 7.90 2.28 -21.50
CA LEU A 22 8.53 3.33 -22.32
C LEU A 22 9.33 4.33 -21.49
N THR A 23 8.90 4.63 -20.25
CA THR A 23 9.52 5.69 -19.42
C THR A 23 10.29 5.16 -18.21
N GLY A 24 10.19 3.86 -17.94
CA GLY A 24 10.85 3.17 -16.85
C GLY A 24 12.16 2.52 -17.27
N ARG A 25 12.61 1.55 -16.46
CA ARG A 25 13.83 0.77 -16.71
C ARG A 25 13.59 -0.70 -16.35
N ARG A 26 14.31 -1.63 -16.98
CA ARG A 26 14.31 -3.03 -16.56
C ARG A 26 15.15 -3.22 -15.31
N VAL A 27 14.68 -4.05 -14.40
CA VAL A 27 15.33 -4.35 -13.12
C VAL A 27 15.17 -5.83 -12.80
N GLY A 28 16.27 -6.48 -12.41
CA GLY A 28 16.23 -7.80 -11.81
C GLY A 28 15.85 -7.71 -10.34
N LEU A 29 14.79 -8.42 -9.94
CA LEU A 29 14.28 -8.44 -8.56
C LEU A 29 15.28 -9.05 -7.57
N ALA A 30 16.23 -9.88 -8.04
CA ALA A 30 17.34 -10.36 -7.21
C ALA A 30 18.29 -9.23 -6.77
N GLN A 31 18.51 -8.22 -7.63
CA GLN A 31 19.36 -7.06 -7.29
C GLN A 31 18.56 -5.94 -6.61
N ALA A 32 17.24 -5.91 -6.80
CA ALA A 32 16.35 -4.91 -6.21
C ALA A 32 15.14 -5.58 -5.53
N PRO A 33 15.35 -6.37 -4.46
CA PRO A 33 14.26 -7.08 -3.77
C PRO A 33 13.22 -6.12 -3.16
N TRP A 34 13.62 -4.87 -2.90
CA TRP A 34 12.71 -3.81 -2.47
C TRP A 34 11.62 -3.48 -3.50
N LEU A 35 11.75 -3.87 -4.77
CA LEU A 35 10.72 -3.78 -5.81
C LEU A 35 9.91 -5.07 -6.01
N ALA A 36 10.23 -6.17 -5.31
CA ALA A 36 9.47 -7.41 -5.42
C ALA A 36 8.12 -7.31 -4.72
N GLY A 37 7.10 -8.03 -5.18
CA GLY A 37 5.82 -8.07 -4.48
C GLY A 37 4.74 -8.74 -5.30
N PRO A 38 3.58 -9.02 -4.69
CA PRO A 38 2.48 -9.68 -5.38
C PRO A 38 2.06 -8.90 -6.62
N ILE A 39 1.78 -9.63 -7.70
CA ILE A 39 1.38 -9.10 -9.00
C ILE A 39 -0.06 -9.48 -9.27
N GLY A 40 -0.84 -8.51 -9.77
CA GLY A 40 -2.24 -8.73 -10.09
C GLY A 40 -2.44 -9.48 -11.39
N ARG A 41 -3.49 -10.30 -11.44
CA ARG A 41 -3.93 -10.97 -12.67
C ARG A 41 -4.52 -9.96 -13.67
N PRO A 42 -4.46 -10.24 -14.98
CA PRO A 42 -5.01 -9.39 -16.05
C PRO A 42 -6.48 -8.99 -15.90
N HIS A 43 -7.29 -9.84 -15.27
CA HIS A 43 -8.73 -9.63 -15.07
C HIS A 43 -9.04 -8.77 -13.83
N GLY A 44 -8.02 -8.35 -13.08
CA GLY A 44 -8.14 -7.52 -11.87
C GLY A 44 -7.84 -8.26 -10.57
N ILE A 45 -8.01 -7.54 -9.46
CA ILE A 45 -7.85 -8.06 -8.11
C ILE A 45 -9.23 -8.43 -7.58
N GLY A 46 -9.50 -9.74 -7.54
CA GLY A 46 -10.74 -10.28 -6.98
C GLY A 46 -10.73 -10.27 -5.45
N LYS A 47 -11.90 -10.58 -4.88
CA LYS A 47 -12.10 -10.63 -3.43
C LYS A 47 -11.22 -11.66 -2.70
N ASP A 48 -10.72 -12.63 -3.44
CA ASP A 48 -9.99 -13.79 -2.94
C ASP A 48 -8.52 -13.77 -3.39
N PHE A 49 -8.01 -12.62 -3.87
CA PHE A 49 -6.66 -12.51 -4.42
C PHE A 49 -5.58 -13.10 -3.50
N PHE A 50 -5.58 -12.75 -2.21
CA PHE A 50 -4.59 -13.27 -1.27
C PHE A 50 -4.81 -14.74 -0.90
N VAL A 51 -6.03 -15.26 -1.06
CA VAL A 51 -6.32 -16.70 -0.91
C VAL A 51 -5.77 -17.46 -2.12
N GLU A 52 -5.96 -16.94 -3.33
CA GLU A 52 -5.36 -17.49 -4.55
C GLU A 52 -3.84 -17.44 -4.49
N LEU A 53 -3.26 -16.31 -4.08
CA LEU A 53 -1.83 -16.15 -3.91
C LEU A 53 -1.25 -17.17 -2.91
N ALA A 54 -1.93 -17.39 -1.78
CA ALA A 54 -1.50 -18.39 -0.80
C ALA A 54 -1.48 -19.79 -1.41
N ARG A 55 -2.48 -20.16 -2.22
CA ARG A 55 -2.51 -21.47 -2.90
C ARG A 55 -1.41 -21.62 -3.95
N GLU A 56 -1.14 -20.57 -4.73
CA GLU A 56 -0.10 -20.58 -5.76
C GLU A 56 1.30 -20.69 -5.17
N GLU A 57 1.55 -20.04 -4.04
CA GLU A 57 2.85 -20.04 -3.37
C GLU A 57 3.00 -21.14 -2.29
N ASP A 58 2.01 -22.05 -2.18
CA ASP A 58 1.95 -23.11 -1.16
C ASP A 58 2.12 -22.58 0.29
N LEU A 59 1.36 -21.53 0.61
CA LEU A 59 1.34 -20.85 1.91
C LEU A 59 0.03 -21.13 2.64
N ASP A 60 0.10 -21.10 3.97
CA ASP A 60 -1.08 -21.15 4.84
C ASP A 60 -1.56 -19.74 5.18
N LEU A 61 -2.87 -19.57 5.25
CA LEU A 61 -3.46 -18.38 5.84
C LEU A 61 -3.51 -18.59 7.35
N ALA A 62 -2.80 -17.74 8.10
CA ALA A 62 -2.89 -17.76 9.55
C ALA A 62 -4.31 -17.31 9.96
N HIS A 63 -5.04 -18.21 10.62
CA HIS A 63 -6.34 -17.94 11.19
C HIS A 63 -6.21 -17.74 12.71
N GLY A 64 -6.83 -16.68 13.25
CA GLY A 64 -6.83 -16.38 14.69
C GLY A 64 -5.64 -15.56 15.20
N GLY A 65 -5.77 -15.02 16.41
CA GLY A 65 -4.78 -14.13 17.05
C GLY A 65 -4.81 -12.67 16.55
N GLU A 66 -4.19 -11.78 17.32
CA GLU A 66 -3.91 -10.40 16.90
C GLU A 66 -2.74 -10.39 15.91
N ARG A 67 -2.89 -9.65 14.80
CA ARG A 67 -1.94 -9.57 13.69
C ARG A 67 -1.64 -8.12 13.34
N GLY A 68 -0.36 -7.80 13.15
CA GLY A 68 0.11 -6.47 12.75
C GLY A 68 0.48 -6.37 11.29
N LEU A 69 0.49 -5.14 10.77
CA LEU A 69 1.12 -4.79 9.49
C LEU A 69 2.64 -4.93 9.54
N VAL A 70 3.22 -4.69 10.73
CA VAL A 70 4.65 -4.83 11.01
C VAL A 70 4.79 -5.77 12.20
N ARG A 71 5.50 -6.88 12.02
CA ARG A 71 5.69 -7.89 13.08
C ARG A 71 6.59 -7.41 14.21
N ASP A 72 7.67 -6.74 13.84
CA ASP A 72 8.67 -6.20 14.75
C ASP A 72 8.89 -4.73 14.40
N PHE A 73 8.31 -3.84 15.19
CA PHE A 73 8.44 -2.40 15.00
C PHE A 73 9.87 -1.92 15.28
N GLY A 74 10.62 -2.65 16.13
CA GLY A 74 12.03 -2.38 16.42
C GLY A 74 12.93 -2.52 15.19
N ALA A 75 12.54 -3.32 14.20
CA ALA A 75 13.26 -3.46 12.93
C ALA A 75 13.31 -2.18 12.08
N LEU A 76 12.50 -1.16 12.41
CA LEU A 76 12.60 0.17 11.81
C LEU A 76 13.76 1.00 12.35
N ALA A 77 14.43 0.56 13.42
CA ALA A 77 15.55 1.27 14.03
C ALA A 77 16.65 1.60 13.01
N ALA A 78 17.08 2.86 13.05
CA ALA A 78 18.10 3.42 12.18
C ALA A 78 18.83 4.54 12.92
N SER A 79 19.95 5.03 12.38
CA SER A 79 20.65 6.19 12.95
C SER A 79 19.78 7.46 12.99
N ASP A 80 18.76 7.55 12.14
CA ASP A 80 17.83 8.67 12.03
C ASP A 80 16.41 8.35 12.55
N PHE A 81 16.20 7.16 13.13
CA PHE A 81 14.90 6.74 13.66
C PHE A 81 15.05 5.79 14.85
N ASP A 82 14.55 6.21 16.01
CA ASP A 82 14.51 5.40 17.23
C ASP A 82 13.06 4.98 17.54
N PRO A 83 12.72 3.68 17.41
CA PRO A 83 11.40 3.17 17.73
C PRO A 83 10.97 3.39 19.18
N ALA A 84 11.92 3.51 20.13
CA ALA A 84 11.61 3.71 21.55
C ALA A 84 11.05 5.11 21.85
N ARG A 85 11.20 6.06 20.91
CA ARG A 85 10.61 7.40 21.00
C ARG A 85 9.16 7.46 20.55
N ILE A 86 8.64 6.40 19.94
CA ILE A 86 7.27 6.38 19.42
C ILE A 86 6.30 5.99 20.54
N ASP A 87 5.16 6.67 20.57
CA ASP A 87 4.10 6.42 21.53
C ASP A 87 3.64 4.94 21.46
N PRO A 88 3.49 4.26 22.60
CA PRO A 88 3.09 2.86 22.65
C PRO A 88 1.80 2.54 21.90
N GLU A 89 0.81 3.44 21.85
CA GLU A 89 -0.44 3.20 21.09
C GLU A 89 -0.21 3.20 19.57
N VAL A 90 0.75 4.00 19.10
CA VAL A 90 1.14 4.01 17.68
C VAL A 90 1.88 2.72 17.34
N VAL A 91 2.82 2.28 18.19
CA VAL A 91 3.51 0.98 18.04
C VAL A 91 2.49 -0.16 18.08
N ASP A 92 1.53 -0.08 18.99
CA ASP A 92 0.47 -1.05 19.15
C ASP A 92 -0.36 -1.21 17.88
N PHE A 93 -0.80 -0.09 17.30
CA PHE A 93 -1.54 -0.10 16.04
C PHE A 93 -0.78 -0.83 14.93
N TYR A 94 0.52 -0.59 14.75
CA TYR A 94 1.28 -1.25 13.68
C TYR A 94 1.52 -2.74 13.93
N THR A 95 1.63 -3.16 15.19
CA THR A 95 1.96 -4.54 15.59
C THR A 95 0.73 -5.41 15.83
N ARG A 96 -0.43 -4.80 16.08
CA ARG A 96 -1.71 -5.48 16.35
C ARG A 96 -2.89 -4.85 15.57
N THR A 97 -2.62 -4.40 14.36
CA THR A 97 -3.58 -3.73 13.45
C THR A 97 -4.92 -4.46 13.30
N SER A 98 -4.95 -5.80 13.36
CA SER A 98 -6.20 -6.56 13.26
C SER A 98 -7.16 -6.33 14.45
N ALA A 99 -6.67 -5.83 15.57
CA ALA A 99 -7.46 -5.45 16.72
C ALA A 99 -8.14 -4.08 16.55
N TYR A 100 -7.85 -3.36 15.45
CA TYR A 100 -8.36 -2.01 15.23
C TYR A 100 -9.48 -1.97 14.18
N GLU A 101 -10.59 -1.34 14.55
CA GLU A 101 -11.59 -0.82 13.64
C GLU A 101 -11.08 0.47 12.99
N LEU A 102 -11.34 0.64 11.69
CA LEU A 102 -10.87 1.80 10.92
C LEU A 102 -12.05 2.55 10.30
N ASP A 103 -12.16 3.82 10.67
CA ASP A 103 -13.02 4.80 10.02
C ASP A 103 -12.15 5.72 9.14
N SER A 104 -12.67 6.11 7.98
CA SER A 104 -11.93 7.00 7.06
C SER A 104 -12.80 8.04 6.38
N TRP A 105 -12.23 9.24 6.23
CA TRP A 105 -12.85 10.38 5.57
C TRP A 105 -11.92 10.93 4.51
N ALA A 106 -12.48 11.33 3.37
CA ALA A 106 -11.72 11.88 2.26
C ALA A 106 -12.12 13.32 1.96
N GLU A 107 -11.11 14.18 1.79
CA GLU A 107 -11.25 15.57 1.40
C GLU A 107 -10.43 15.84 0.13
N TRP A 108 -11.12 16.11 -0.97
CA TRP A 108 -10.49 16.55 -2.23
C TRP A 108 -10.21 18.05 -2.21
N CYS A 109 -8.98 18.44 -2.50
CA CYS A 109 -8.52 19.83 -2.36
C CYS A 109 -8.42 20.57 -3.72
N GLY A 110 -8.76 21.86 -3.71
CA GLY A 110 -8.47 22.81 -4.81
C GLY A 110 -9.12 22.51 -6.16
N ALA A 111 -8.43 22.91 -7.25
CA ALA A 111 -8.87 22.68 -8.64
C ALA A 111 -8.96 21.19 -9.02
N PHE A 112 -8.48 20.30 -8.15
CA PHE A 112 -8.63 18.86 -8.30
C PHE A 112 -10.00 18.33 -7.85
N ARG A 113 -10.93 19.17 -7.36
CA ARG A 113 -12.32 18.74 -7.10
C ARG A 113 -13.06 18.27 -8.38
N PRO A 114 -13.12 19.06 -9.48
CA PRO A 114 -13.70 18.60 -10.74
C PRO A 114 -12.85 17.53 -11.43
N PHE A 115 -11.51 17.64 -11.34
CA PHE A 115 -10.61 16.60 -11.84
C PHE A 115 -10.71 15.30 -11.06
N GLY A 116 -11.06 15.34 -9.77
CA GLY A 116 -11.28 14.18 -8.90
C GLY A 116 -12.45 13.36 -9.39
N TRP A 117 -13.49 13.97 -9.97
CA TRP A 117 -14.57 13.25 -10.66
C TRP A 117 -14.08 12.55 -11.94
N LEU A 118 -13.24 13.21 -12.76
CA LEU A 118 -12.67 12.61 -13.98
C LEU A 118 -11.61 11.53 -13.67
N LEU A 119 -10.75 11.76 -12.68
CA LEU A 119 -9.76 10.82 -12.18
C LEU A 119 -10.46 9.65 -11.50
N ALA A 120 -11.49 9.88 -10.67
CA ALA A 120 -12.35 8.84 -10.14
C ALA A 120 -13.07 8.09 -11.27
N ARG A 121 -13.48 8.73 -12.37
CA ARG A 121 -14.13 8.01 -13.47
C ARG A 121 -13.15 7.17 -14.31
N LEU A 122 -11.94 7.66 -14.55
CA LEU A 122 -10.88 6.99 -15.33
C LEU A 122 -10.08 5.98 -14.51
N PHE A 123 -9.96 6.22 -13.21
CA PHE A 123 -9.18 5.45 -12.25
C PHE A 123 -10.03 4.93 -11.09
N SER A 124 -11.37 4.92 -11.11
CA SER A 124 -12.19 4.47 -9.94
C SER A 124 -11.76 3.12 -9.42
N ARG A 125 -11.68 2.14 -10.32
CA ARG A 125 -11.17 0.80 -10.00
C ARG A 125 -9.71 0.79 -9.53
N ARG A 126 -8.88 1.73 -10.00
CA ARG A 126 -7.44 1.83 -9.67
C ARG A 126 -7.18 2.61 -8.38
N LEU A 127 -7.97 3.63 -8.07
CA LEU A 127 -7.91 4.44 -6.86
C LEU A 127 -8.52 3.69 -5.68
N GLN A 128 -9.56 2.88 -5.92
CA GLN A 128 -10.00 1.84 -4.98
C GLN A 128 -8.80 0.93 -4.63
N GLN A 129 -8.05 0.45 -5.63
CA GLN A 129 -6.83 -0.34 -5.41
C GLN A 129 -5.67 0.45 -4.76
N LEU A 130 -5.70 1.78 -4.74
CA LEU A 130 -4.68 2.67 -4.16
C LEU A 130 -5.15 3.36 -2.86
N ASN A 131 -6.04 2.74 -2.10
CA ASN A 131 -6.44 3.20 -0.75
C ASN A 131 -7.20 4.54 -0.70
N VAL A 132 -7.76 5.02 -1.81
CA VAL A 132 -8.49 6.29 -1.83
C VAL A 132 -10.00 6.03 -1.85
N PRO A 133 -10.71 6.20 -0.73
CA PRO A 133 -12.16 6.28 -0.76
C PRO A 133 -12.57 7.52 -1.58
N LEU A 134 -13.28 7.29 -2.69
CA LEU A 134 -13.59 8.33 -3.68
C LEU A 134 -14.77 9.22 -3.26
N SER A 135 -15.56 8.79 -2.27
CA SER A 135 -16.60 9.59 -1.65
C SER A 135 -16.72 9.28 -0.15
N GLY A 136 -16.98 10.30 0.67
CA GLY A 136 -17.27 10.10 2.10
C GLY A 136 -18.59 9.36 2.37
N LEU A 137 -19.44 9.19 1.34
CA LEU A 137 -20.65 8.39 1.41
C LEU A 137 -20.34 6.89 1.33
N ASP A 138 -19.29 6.47 0.60
CA ASP A 138 -18.92 5.05 0.50
C ASP A 138 -18.45 4.46 1.84
N THR A 139 -17.87 5.28 2.73
CA THR A 139 -17.43 4.84 4.06
C THR A 139 -18.51 4.96 5.14
N SER A 140 -19.63 5.64 4.87
CA SER A 140 -20.73 5.84 5.84
C SER A 140 -21.44 4.55 6.25
N ARG A 141 -21.29 3.47 5.47
CA ARG A 141 -21.85 2.13 5.79
C ARG A 141 -20.85 1.21 6.50
N GLY A 142 -19.67 1.72 6.85
CA GLY A 142 -18.59 0.99 7.50
C GLY A 142 -17.78 0.09 6.54
N VAL A 143 -16.55 -0.22 6.95
CA VAL A 143 -15.59 -1.01 6.18
C VAL A 143 -15.01 -2.08 7.09
N THR A 144 -14.86 -3.32 6.61
CA THR A 144 -14.13 -4.35 7.37
C THR A 144 -12.63 -4.03 7.39
N SER A 145 -11.94 -4.35 8.48
CA SER A 145 -10.48 -4.29 8.58
C SER A 145 -9.96 -5.69 8.85
N GLU A 146 -9.43 -6.35 7.83
CA GLU A 146 -8.94 -7.73 7.93
C GLU A 146 -7.45 -7.78 7.63
N VAL A 147 -6.64 -8.17 8.61
CA VAL A 147 -5.21 -8.44 8.40
C VAL A 147 -5.03 -9.95 8.26
N LEU A 148 -4.38 -10.38 7.19
CA LEU A 148 -4.06 -11.77 6.88
C LEU A 148 -2.54 -11.94 6.86
N HIS A 149 -2.03 -12.96 7.54
CA HIS A 149 -0.63 -13.39 7.36
C HIS A 149 -0.62 -14.64 6.50
N LEU A 150 0.13 -14.59 5.40
CA LEU A 150 0.40 -15.75 4.55
C LEU A 150 1.74 -16.32 5.01
N VAL A 151 1.71 -17.54 5.54
CA VAL A 151 2.81 -18.16 6.27
C VAL A 151 3.36 -19.32 5.47
N ASN A 152 4.69 -19.43 5.42
CA ASN A 152 5.33 -20.58 4.82
C ASN A 152 5.15 -21.82 5.69
N ARG A 153 4.53 -22.87 5.14
CA ARG A 153 4.18 -24.11 5.87
C ARG A 153 5.34 -24.79 6.59
N ARG A 154 6.53 -24.75 6.00
CA ARG A 154 7.72 -25.47 6.52
C ARG A 154 8.46 -24.69 7.58
N THR A 155 8.54 -23.37 7.42
CA THR A 155 9.37 -22.51 8.27
C THR A 155 8.56 -21.74 9.32
N GLY A 156 7.24 -21.66 9.17
CA GLY A 156 6.38 -20.83 10.02
C GLY A 156 6.59 -19.32 9.82
N LEU A 157 7.40 -18.91 8.84
CA LEU A 157 7.72 -17.50 8.59
C LEU A 157 6.61 -16.84 7.76
N VAL A 158 6.19 -15.64 8.19
CA VAL A 158 5.26 -14.80 7.42
C VAL A 158 5.95 -14.34 6.13
N ARG A 159 5.37 -14.69 4.98
CA ARG A 159 5.82 -14.28 3.65
C ARG A 159 5.14 -13.02 3.15
N HIS A 160 3.83 -12.90 3.40
CA HIS A 160 3.07 -11.70 3.07
C HIS A 160 2.17 -11.30 4.24
N THR A 161 2.06 -10.00 4.48
CA THR A 161 1.08 -9.43 5.40
C THR A 161 0.08 -8.64 4.59
N ALA A 162 -1.08 -9.21 4.33
CA ALA A 162 -2.12 -8.53 3.59
C ALA A 162 -3.04 -7.77 4.54
N TRP A 163 -3.35 -6.53 4.23
CA TRP A 163 -4.45 -5.80 4.84
C TRP A 163 -5.54 -5.64 3.79
N VAL A 164 -6.70 -6.22 4.07
CA VAL A 164 -7.84 -6.30 3.18
C VAL A 164 -8.99 -5.56 3.83
N ARG A 165 -9.65 -4.69 3.05
CA ARG A 165 -10.84 -3.99 3.52
C ARG A 165 -11.98 -4.15 2.53
N ARG A 166 -13.18 -4.39 3.05
CA ARG A 166 -14.38 -4.62 2.25
C ARG A 166 -15.47 -3.65 2.65
N LEU A 167 -16.21 -3.15 1.69
CA LEU A 167 -17.43 -2.40 1.97
C LEU A 167 -18.46 -3.34 2.60
N LEU A 168 -18.93 -3.04 3.81
CA LEU A 168 -19.90 -3.90 4.50
C LEU A 168 -21.19 -4.05 3.68
N GLY A 169 -21.65 -2.99 3.01
CA GLY A 169 -22.89 -3.02 2.25
C GLY A 169 -22.87 -3.82 0.94
N THR A 170 -21.71 -4.08 0.34
CA THR A 170 -21.61 -4.78 -0.96
C THR A 170 -20.69 -6.01 -0.93
N GLY A 171 -19.89 -6.17 0.13
CA GLY A 171 -18.83 -7.19 0.21
C GLY A 171 -17.69 -6.98 -0.79
N HIS A 172 -17.74 -5.93 -1.61
CA HIS A 172 -16.69 -5.62 -2.58
C HIS A 172 -15.41 -5.23 -1.83
N VAL A 173 -14.28 -5.78 -2.29
CA VAL A 173 -12.96 -5.37 -1.79
C VAL A 173 -12.74 -3.92 -2.17
N LEU A 174 -12.69 -3.08 -1.15
CA LEU A 174 -12.30 -1.69 -1.28
C LEU A 174 -10.78 -1.58 -1.30
N TYR A 175 -10.07 -2.48 -0.62
CA TYR A 175 -8.62 -2.39 -0.39
C TYR A 175 -7.97 -3.77 -0.27
N ALA A 176 -6.83 -3.96 -0.93
CA ALA A 176 -5.98 -5.14 -0.79
C ALA A 176 -4.51 -4.73 -1.00
N GLY A 177 -3.80 -4.48 0.11
CA GLY A 177 -2.37 -4.12 0.09
C GLY A 177 -1.53 -5.14 0.86
N SER A 178 -0.36 -5.48 0.33
CA SER A 178 0.65 -6.28 1.06
C SER A 178 1.67 -5.37 1.72
N TYR A 179 1.85 -5.53 3.03
CA TYR A 179 2.75 -4.77 3.88
C TYR A 179 4.02 -5.58 4.16
N ALA A 180 5.14 -4.89 4.12
CA ALA A 180 6.45 -5.44 4.47
C ALA A 180 7.38 -4.31 4.95
N LEU A 181 8.53 -4.71 5.48
CA LEU A 181 9.67 -3.81 5.63
C LEU A 181 10.65 -4.05 4.47
N ALA A 182 11.29 -2.99 3.99
CA ALA A 182 12.26 -3.08 2.91
C ALA A 182 13.44 -2.12 3.13
N GLU A 183 14.65 -2.61 2.87
CA GLU A 183 15.84 -1.79 2.80
C GLU A 183 15.95 -1.14 1.41
N LEU A 184 16.28 0.15 1.37
CA LEU A 184 16.40 0.92 0.14
C LEU A 184 17.85 1.16 -0.23
N PRO A 185 18.21 1.20 -1.53
CA PRO A 185 19.56 1.51 -1.97
C PRO A 185 20.10 2.81 -1.37
N GLY A 186 21.24 2.72 -0.67
CA GLY A 186 21.92 3.87 -0.10
C GLY A 186 21.26 4.48 1.14
N ARG A 187 20.23 3.84 1.72
CA ARG A 187 19.67 4.21 3.03
C ARG A 187 19.98 3.13 4.05
N ARG A 188 20.48 3.53 5.22
CA ARG A 188 20.56 2.64 6.39
C ARG A 188 19.20 2.62 7.09
N GLY A 189 18.75 1.42 7.47
CA GLY A 189 17.48 1.21 8.16
C GLY A 189 16.29 0.94 7.23
N MET A 190 15.29 0.26 7.78
CA MET A 190 14.14 -0.23 7.02
C MET A 190 13.14 0.89 6.69
N CYS A 191 12.43 0.72 5.59
CA CYS A 191 11.26 1.51 5.20
C CYS A 191 10.01 0.64 5.24
N VAL A 192 8.87 1.25 5.53
CA VAL A 192 7.56 0.59 5.36
C VAL A 192 7.26 0.51 3.88
N LYS A 193 6.92 -0.68 3.40
CA LYS A 193 6.59 -0.97 2.01
C LYS A 193 5.17 -1.45 1.92
N VAL A 194 4.42 -0.85 1.01
CA VAL A 194 3.06 -1.28 0.67
C VAL A 194 3.02 -1.61 -0.82
N VAL A 195 2.55 -2.81 -1.15
CA VAL A 195 2.40 -3.28 -2.53
C VAL A 195 0.93 -3.45 -2.83
N PHE A 196 0.49 -2.80 -3.91
CA PHE A 196 -0.84 -2.89 -4.49
C PHE A 196 -0.75 -3.71 -5.77
N PRO A 197 -1.21 -4.97 -5.77
CA PRO A 197 -1.27 -5.79 -6.97
C PRO A 197 -2.08 -5.08 -8.06
N LEU A 198 -1.53 -4.98 -9.27
CA LEU A 198 -2.21 -4.41 -10.44
C LEU A 198 -2.15 -5.41 -11.61
N PRO A 199 -3.05 -5.34 -12.59
CA PRO A 199 -2.97 -6.21 -13.76
C PRO A 199 -1.57 -6.17 -14.41
N ASN A 200 -0.91 -7.33 -14.47
CA ASN A 200 0.45 -7.53 -15.01
C ASN A 200 1.56 -6.78 -14.27
N GLY A 201 1.34 -6.33 -13.04
CA GLY A 201 2.35 -5.62 -12.27
C GLY A 201 1.90 -5.29 -10.85
N ASN A 202 2.42 -4.20 -10.31
CA ASN A 202 1.95 -3.63 -9.05
C ASN A 202 2.32 -2.14 -8.94
N ALA A 203 1.67 -1.46 -8.00
CA ALA A 203 2.15 -0.20 -7.46
C ALA A 203 2.82 -0.46 -6.11
N ILE A 204 3.94 0.19 -5.85
CA ILE A 204 4.73 0.05 -4.62
C ILE A 204 4.91 1.43 -4.02
N VAL A 205 4.54 1.56 -2.75
CA VAL A 205 4.76 2.76 -1.95
C VAL A 205 5.82 2.42 -0.90
N LEU A 206 6.96 3.11 -0.97
CA LEU A 206 8.07 2.96 -0.04
C LEU A 206 8.11 4.20 0.84
N MET A 207 7.98 4.02 2.14
CA MET A 207 7.85 5.09 3.10
C MET A 207 8.92 5.01 4.18
N ARG A 208 9.71 6.09 4.31
CA ARG A 208 10.66 6.22 5.42
C ARG A 208 9.90 6.62 6.70
N PRO A 209 10.20 6.02 7.86
CA PRO A 209 9.64 6.46 9.13
C PRO A 209 10.32 7.75 9.61
N VAL A 210 9.57 8.57 10.36
CA VAL A 210 10.02 9.81 11.00
C VAL A 210 9.35 9.89 12.37
N ALA A 211 10.16 9.89 13.42
CA ALA A 211 9.69 10.12 14.79
C ALA A 211 9.57 11.62 15.05
N HIS A 212 8.54 12.01 15.79
CA HIS A 212 8.36 13.38 16.28
C HIS A 212 8.51 13.43 17.80
N ASP A 213 8.72 14.63 18.33
CA ASP A 213 8.98 14.83 19.77
C ASP A 213 7.77 14.53 20.66
N ASP A 214 6.56 14.56 20.09
CA ASP A 214 5.30 14.21 20.76
C ASP A 214 5.01 12.69 20.75
N GLY A 215 5.96 11.87 20.30
CA GLY A 215 5.81 10.42 20.19
C GLY A 215 5.05 9.96 18.94
N SER A 216 4.56 10.88 18.11
CA SER A 216 3.87 10.50 16.86
C SER A 216 4.85 10.02 15.78
N LEU A 217 4.31 9.27 14.81
CA LEU A 217 5.06 8.72 13.68
C LEU A 217 4.57 9.35 12.38
N THR A 218 5.46 9.81 11.50
CA THR A 218 5.11 10.02 10.10
C THR A 218 5.86 9.05 9.19
N VAL A 219 5.12 8.32 8.35
CA VAL A 219 5.72 7.56 7.23
C VAL A 219 5.63 8.40 5.95
N VAL A 220 6.78 8.63 5.30
CA VAL A 220 6.91 9.57 4.17
C VAL A 220 7.35 8.85 2.90
N SER A 221 6.49 8.88 1.88
CA SER A 221 6.77 8.43 0.52
C SER A 221 7.16 9.65 -0.34
N ALA A 222 8.45 9.95 -0.36
CA ALA A 222 9.02 11.03 -1.17
C ALA A 222 10.52 10.84 -1.39
N GLY A 223 11.00 11.20 -2.58
CA GLY A 223 12.41 11.07 -2.98
C GLY A 223 12.72 11.92 -4.21
N ARG A 224 13.99 11.90 -4.64
CA ARG A 224 14.47 12.68 -5.79
C ARG A 224 14.76 11.80 -7.00
N ARG A 225 15.17 10.54 -6.77
CA ARG A 225 15.60 9.59 -7.80
C ARG A 225 15.08 8.18 -7.53
N PHE A 226 15.22 7.33 -8.54
CA PHE A 226 14.96 5.90 -8.42
C PHE A 226 15.89 5.27 -7.37
N GLY A 227 15.35 4.43 -6.50
CA GLY A 227 16.03 3.87 -5.33
C GLY A 227 15.67 4.60 -4.03
N ASP A 228 15.15 5.83 -4.11
CA ASP A 228 14.68 6.55 -2.93
C ASP A 228 13.27 6.06 -2.51
N ALA A 229 12.84 6.43 -1.30
CA ALA A 229 11.46 6.32 -0.89
C ALA A 229 10.52 7.05 -1.87
N GLY A 230 9.29 6.57 -2.00
CA GLY A 230 8.29 7.14 -2.90
C GLY A 230 7.45 6.09 -3.62
N PHE A 231 6.77 6.53 -4.67
CA PHE A 231 5.82 5.72 -5.42
C PHE A 231 6.46 5.12 -6.68
N TYR A 232 6.26 3.82 -6.90
CA TYR A 232 6.75 3.09 -8.05
C TYR A 232 5.62 2.30 -8.71
N PHE A 233 5.63 2.23 -10.04
CA PHE A 233 4.92 1.18 -10.77
C PHE A 233 5.90 0.13 -11.23
N THR A 234 5.50 -1.14 -11.17
CA THR A 234 6.19 -2.23 -11.84
C THR A 234 5.28 -2.93 -12.85
N VAL A 235 5.88 -3.49 -13.89
CA VAL A 235 5.21 -4.33 -14.89
C VAL A 235 6.07 -5.57 -15.09
N ALA A 236 5.47 -6.75 -14.94
CA ALA A 236 6.14 -8.03 -15.13
C ALA A 236 6.66 -8.16 -16.57
N VAL A 237 7.81 -8.80 -16.74
CA VAL A 237 8.31 -9.22 -18.05
C VAL A 237 7.76 -10.62 -18.35
N PRO A 238 6.91 -10.81 -19.38
CA PRO A 238 6.36 -12.12 -19.71
C PRO A 238 7.47 -13.15 -19.99
N GLY A 239 7.33 -14.36 -19.44
CA GLY A 239 8.27 -15.46 -19.65
C GLY A 239 9.64 -15.30 -18.98
N ARG A 240 9.87 -14.24 -18.21
CA ARG A 240 11.10 -14.03 -17.43
C ARG A 240 10.77 -13.74 -15.96
N GLY A 241 10.62 -14.81 -15.19
CA GLY A 241 10.48 -14.71 -13.73
C GLY A 241 11.66 -13.95 -13.13
N GLY A 242 11.39 -13.03 -12.21
CA GLY A 242 12.43 -12.26 -11.53
C GLY A 242 12.89 -10.99 -12.23
N GLU A 243 12.29 -10.59 -13.36
CA GLU A 243 12.51 -9.27 -13.97
C GLU A 243 11.23 -8.46 -14.09
N VAL A 244 11.34 -7.15 -13.88
CA VAL A 244 10.25 -6.18 -14.04
C VAL A 244 10.73 -4.93 -14.77
N TRP A 245 9.82 -4.26 -15.47
CA TRP A 245 9.96 -2.85 -15.77
C TRP A 245 9.52 -2.05 -14.55
N ALA A 246 10.33 -1.10 -14.10
CA ALA A 246 10.04 -0.27 -12.95
C ALA A 246 10.09 1.22 -13.32
N ARG A 247 9.09 1.98 -12.88
CA ARG A 247 8.98 3.43 -13.07
C ARG A 247 8.75 4.13 -11.74
N TYR A 248 9.70 4.98 -11.34
CA TYR A 248 9.54 5.87 -10.20
C TYR A 248 8.67 7.07 -10.55
N VAL A 249 7.68 7.44 -9.73
CA VAL A 249 6.75 8.56 -9.97
C VAL A 249 7.07 9.72 -9.04
N ARG A 250 8.13 10.48 -9.35
CA ARG A 250 8.63 11.61 -8.53
C ARG A 250 7.57 12.67 -8.20
N ALA A 251 6.61 12.87 -9.11
CA ALA A 251 5.59 13.90 -8.95
C ALA A 251 4.58 13.58 -7.84
N LEU A 252 4.36 12.29 -7.55
CA LEU A 252 3.44 11.84 -6.52
C LEU A 252 4.20 11.65 -5.21
N LYS A 253 3.76 12.34 -4.17
CA LYS A 253 4.30 12.19 -2.82
C LYS A 253 3.19 12.03 -1.82
N GLU A 254 3.47 11.27 -0.78
CA GLU A 254 2.51 10.89 0.24
C GLU A 254 3.18 10.98 1.62
N ARG A 255 2.41 11.39 2.62
CA ARG A 255 2.79 11.34 4.02
C ARG A 255 1.60 10.86 4.84
N ILE A 256 1.84 9.98 5.80
CA ILE A 256 0.82 9.53 6.74
C ILE A 256 1.37 9.79 8.14
N HIS A 257 0.76 10.72 8.85
CA HIS A 257 1.10 11.06 10.23
C HIS A 257 0.13 10.34 11.16
N VAL A 258 0.64 9.45 12.00
CA VAL A 258 -0.11 8.62 12.96
C VAL A 258 0.23 9.09 14.37
N TYR A 259 -0.79 9.35 15.19
CA TYR A 259 -0.65 9.89 16.54
C TYR A 259 -1.71 9.30 17.48
N PRO A 260 -1.44 9.23 18.80
CA PRO A 260 -2.40 8.70 19.78
C PRO A 260 -3.68 9.54 19.83
N ASP A 261 -4.83 8.89 20.00
CA ASP A 261 -6.11 9.56 20.23
C ASP A 261 -6.36 9.66 21.75
N ARG A 262 -6.81 10.83 22.23
CA ARG A 262 -7.10 11.03 23.66
C ARG A 262 -8.20 10.10 24.19
N ALA A 263 -9.06 9.61 23.29
CA ALA A 263 -10.13 8.66 23.61
C ALA A 263 -9.69 7.18 23.54
N GLY A 264 -8.39 6.92 23.37
CA GLY A 264 -7.81 5.60 23.14
C GLY A 264 -7.74 5.23 21.65
N GLY A 265 -6.70 4.46 21.31
CA GLY A 265 -6.39 4.11 19.92
C GLY A 265 -5.58 5.19 19.23
N VAL A 266 -5.65 5.28 17.89
CA VAL A 266 -4.83 6.24 17.14
C VAL A 266 -5.63 6.96 16.06
N ARG A 267 -5.14 8.12 15.66
CA ARG A 267 -5.60 8.85 14.49
C ARG A 267 -4.49 8.90 13.46
N ALA A 268 -4.88 9.06 12.19
CA ALA A 268 -3.91 9.30 11.16
C ALA A 268 -4.37 10.33 10.13
N ASP A 269 -3.47 11.25 9.79
CA ASP A 269 -3.65 12.25 8.75
C ASP A 269 -2.75 11.91 7.56
N HIS A 270 -3.38 11.63 6.43
CA HIS A 270 -2.71 11.20 5.22
C HIS A 270 -2.90 12.24 4.13
N VAL A 271 -1.80 12.81 3.66
CA VAL A 271 -1.80 13.85 2.64
C VAL A 271 -1.10 13.37 1.38
N LEU A 272 -1.81 13.42 0.26
CA LEU A 272 -1.28 13.12 -1.06
C LEU A 272 -1.09 14.42 -1.86
N THR A 273 0.08 14.52 -2.47
CA THR A 273 0.47 15.67 -3.29
C THR A 273 0.92 15.22 -4.67
N LEU A 274 0.56 16.00 -5.68
CA LEU A 274 0.97 15.80 -7.07
C LEU A 274 1.59 17.11 -7.58
N TRP A 275 2.82 17.05 -8.08
CA TRP A 275 3.61 18.23 -8.45
C TRP A 275 3.71 19.30 -7.35
N GLY A 276 3.67 18.87 -6.09
CA GLY A 276 3.74 19.77 -4.92
C GLY A 276 2.38 20.32 -4.46
N ALA A 277 1.32 20.20 -5.26
CA ALA A 277 -0.02 20.58 -4.85
C ALA A 277 -0.72 19.43 -4.11
N THR A 278 -1.32 19.72 -2.95
CA THR A 278 -2.17 18.75 -2.25
C THR A 278 -3.46 18.57 -3.04
N PHE A 279 -3.75 17.34 -3.47
CA PHE A 279 -4.99 17.02 -4.18
C PHE A 279 -5.97 16.23 -3.32
N LEU A 280 -5.48 15.54 -2.29
CA LEU A 280 -6.30 14.69 -1.43
C LEU A 280 -5.73 14.65 -0.01
N ARG A 281 -6.63 14.78 0.97
CA ARG A 281 -6.39 14.49 2.38
C ARG A 281 -7.31 13.37 2.82
N LEU A 282 -6.77 12.43 3.57
CA LEU A 282 -7.51 11.35 4.20
C LEU A 282 -7.29 11.48 5.71
N HIS A 283 -8.38 11.38 6.45
CA HIS A 283 -8.34 11.32 7.90
C HIS A 283 -8.79 9.93 8.31
N TYR A 284 -8.08 9.33 9.27
CA TYR A 284 -8.39 8.02 9.80
C TYR A 284 -8.58 8.10 11.31
N ARG A 285 -9.55 7.34 11.79
CA ARG A 285 -9.72 7.05 13.20
C ARG A 285 -9.62 5.55 13.37
N LEU A 286 -8.72 5.11 14.24
CA LEU A 286 -8.44 3.72 14.48
C LEU A 286 -8.69 3.41 15.94
N ARG A 287 -9.74 2.64 16.21
CA ARG A 287 -10.19 2.29 17.55
C ARG A 287 -9.90 0.83 17.81
N ARG A 288 -9.28 0.52 18.94
CA ARG A 288 -9.04 -0.85 19.38
C ARG A 288 -10.29 -1.44 20.02
#